data_AF-A0A528N409-F1
#
_entry.id   AF-A0A528N409-F1
#
_cell.length_a   1.000
_cell.length_b   1.000
_cell.length_c   1.000
_cell.angle_alpha   90.00
_cell.angle_beta   90.00
_cell.angle_gamma   90.00
#
_symmetry.space_group_name_H-M   'P 1'
#
loop_
_entity.id
_entity.type
_entity.pdbx_description
1 polymer ?
#
loop_
_entity_poly.entity_id
_entity_poly.type
_entity_poly.pdbx_seq_one_letter_code
_entity_poly.pdbx_strand_id
1 'polypeptide(L)'
;IFYRSSGSYSTLADPAFDKQIDEALAATGEARTNSFKAIFGKARNEVAADIPMFHMIGYTRVGTRLEWKPDITTNSEIPLANIAIKD
;
A
#
# COMPACT_ATOMS: atom_id res chain seq x y z
N ILE A 1 -10.18 0.42 2.25
CA ILE A 1 -9.42 1.08 3.34
C ILE A 1 -9.04 2.51 2.93
N PHE A 2 -8.40 2.74 1.78
CA PHE A 2 -7.98 4.10 1.39
C PHE A 2 -9.11 5.02 0.89
N TYR A 3 -10.01 4.55 0.02
CA TYR A 3 -11.10 5.38 -0.52
C TYR A 3 -12.48 5.16 0.12
N ARG A 4 -12.55 4.29 1.14
CA ARG A 4 -13.79 4.08 1.88
C ARG A 4 -14.02 5.28 2.78
N SER A 5 -15.26 5.74 2.92
CA SER A 5 -15.59 6.93 3.72
C SER A 5 -15.14 6.83 5.18
N SER A 6 -15.10 5.61 5.72
CA SER A 6 -14.63 5.34 7.10
C SER A 6 -13.10 5.17 7.23
N GLY A 7 -12.33 5.39 6.16
CA GLY A 7 -10.87 5.26 6.17
C GLY A 7 -10.20 6.40 6.93
N SER A 8 -9.13 6.11 7.67
CA SER A 8 -8.44 7.09 8.54
C SER A 8 -7.86 8.31 7.80
N TYR A 9 -7.67 8.22 6.49
CA TYR A 9 -7.20 9.30 5.63
C TYR A 9 -8.19 9.62 4.50
N SER A 10 -9.45 9.17 4.63
CA SER A 10 -10.44 9.40 3.58
C SER A 10 -10.84 10.87 3.54
N THR A 11 -10.81 11.45 2.34
CA THR A 11 -11.40 12.75 2.02
C THR A 11 -12.74 12.59 1.28
N LEU A 12 -13.22 11.35 1.14
CA LEU A 12 -14.42 11.00 0.39
C LEU A 12 -15.55 10.57 1.33
N ALA A 13 -16.77 10.91 0.93
CA ALA A 13 -18.01 10.45 1.56
C ALA A 13 -19.03 10.09 0.48
N ASP A 14 -18.89 8.90 -0.11
CA ASP A 14 -19.78 8.39 -1.17
C ASP A 14 -20.25 6.96 -0.81
N PRO A 15 -21.48 6.81 -0.30
CA PRO A 15 -22.03 5.50 0.07
C PRO A 15 -22.09 4.49 -1.08
N ALA A 16 -22.25 4.96 -2.33
CA ALA A 16 -22.26 4.08 -3.49
C ALA A 16 -20.85 3.58 -3.80
N PHE A 17 -19.84 4.44 -3.64
CA PHE A 17 -18.45 4.03 -3.80
C PHE A 17 -17.98 3.10 -2.67
N ASP A 18 -18.42 3.33 -1.43
CA ASP A 18 -18.20 2.42 -0.31
C ASP A 18 -18.73 1.02 -0.60
N LYS A 19 -19.97 0.94 -1.10
CA LYS A 19 -20.59 -0.33 -1.50
C LYS A 19 -19.79 -1.04 -2.58
N GLN A 20 -19.32 -0.31 -3.60
CA GLN A 20 -18.49 -0.87 -4.66
C GLN A 20 -17.18 -1.47 -4.11
N ILE A 21 -16.55 -0.77 -3.16
CA ILE A 21 -15.33 -1.26 -2.49
C ILE A 21 -15.62 -2.52 -1.68
N ASP A 22 -16.77 -2.61 -1.01
CA ASP A 22 -17.16 -3.79 -0.23
C ASP A 22 -17.38 -5.03 -1.10
N GLU A 23 -18.11 -4.85 -2.20
CA GLU A 23 -18.34 -5.91 -3.18
C GLU A 23 -17.00 -6.40 -3.76
N ALA A 24 -16.07 -5.49 -4.06
CA ALA A 24 -14.73 -5.85 -4.52
C ALA A 24 -13.89 -6.58 -3.47
N LEU A 25 -13.99 -6.21 -2.19
CA LEU A 25 -13.31 -6.89 -1.08
C LEU A 25 -13.85 -8.31 -0.85
N ALA A 26 -15.15 -8.52 -1.06
CA ALA A 26 -15.79 -9.83 -0.95
C ALA A 26 -15.51 -10.76 -2.15
N ALA A 27 -15.17 -10.20 -3.31
CA ALA A 27 -14.89 -10.97 -4.53
C ALA A 27 -13.54 -11.71 -4.48
N THR A 28 -13.36 -12.70 -5.36
CA THR A 28 -12.13 -13.47 -5.51
C THR A 28 -11.68 -13.57 -6.98
N GLY A 29 -10.43 -14.01 -7.20
CA GLY A 29 -9.88 -14.30 -8.52
C GLY A 29 -9.93 -13.12 -9.51
N GLU A 30 -10.33 -13.42 -10.75
CA GLU A 30 -10.42 -12.44 -11.83
C GLU A 30 -11.50 -11.39 -11.56
N ALA A 31 -12.64 -11.78 -10.97
CA ALA A 31 -13.71 -10.86 -10.62
C ALA A 31 -13.20 -9.77 -9.67
N ARG A 32 -12.44 -10.15 -8.63
CA ARG A 32 -11.79 -9.19 -7.73
C ARG A 32 -10.83 -8.26 -8.49
N THR A 33 -10.04 -8.82 -9.38
CA THR A 33 -9.06 -8.05 -10.17
C THR A 33 -9.75 -6.98 -11.02
N ASN A 34 -10.82 -7.34 -11.72
CA ASN A 34 -11.57 -6.41 -12.57
C ASN A 34 -12.31 -5.35 -11.74
N SER A 35 -12.88 -5.72 -10.60
CA SER A 35 -13.53 -4.74 -9.69
C SER A 35 -12.53 -3.70 -9.16
N PHE A 36 -11.33 -4.11 -8.75
CA PHE A 36 -10.32 -3.14 -8.29
C PHE A 36 -9.78 -2.26 -9.41
N LYS A 37 -9.64 -2.78 -10.64
CA LYS A 37 -9.30 -1.93 -11.81
C LYS A 37 -10.33 -0.83 -12.02
N ALA A 38 -11.63 -1.15 -11.93
CA ALA A 38 -12.70 -0.17 -12.04
C ALA A 38 -12.65 0.87 -10.91
N ILE A 39 -12.46 0.43 -9.66
CA ILE A 39 -12.34 1.32 -8.49
C ILE A 39 -11.16 2.28 -8.66
N PHE A 40 -9.97 1.79 -9.03
CA PHE A 40 -8.80 2.65 -9.23
C PHE A 40 -8.98 3.59 -10.44
N GLY A 41 -9.67 3.14 -11.49
CA GLY A 41 -10.06 3.98 -12.62
C GLY A 41 -10.94 5.16 -12.19
N LYS A 42 -12.00 4.89 -11.43
CA LYS A 42 -12.89 5.93 -10.87
C LYS A 42 -12.14 6.86 -9.92
N ALA A 43 -11.36 6.31 -9.00
CA ALA A 43 -10.58 7.07 -8.02
C ALA A 43 -9.62 8.07 -8.71
N ARG A 44 -8.99 7.66 -9.81
CA ARG A 44 -8.06 8.50 -10.57
C ARG A 44 -8.73 9.48 -11.52
N ASN A 45 -9.72 9.03 -12.29
CA ASN A 45 -10.24 9.80 -13.43
C ASN A 45 -11.48 10.64 -13.10
N GLU A 46 -12.25 10.26 -12.09
CA GLU A 46 -13.52 10.93 -11.76
C GLU A 46 -13.41 11.69 -10.44
N VAL A 47 -12.77 11.08 -9.44
CA VAL A 47 -12.74 11.62 -8.07
C VAL A 47 -11.42 12.33 -7.75
N ALA A 48 -10.33 11.96 -8.45
CA ALA A 48 -8.97 12.43 -8.20
C ALA A 48 -8.58 12.34 -6.71
N ALA A 49 -8.91 11.22 -6.07
CA ALA A 49 -8.75 11.02 -4.62
C ALA A 49 -7.28 11.00 -4.18
N ASP A 50 -6.39 10.55 -5.06
CA ASP A 50 -4.95 10.66 -4.93
C ASP A 50 -4.29 10.89 -6.29
N ILE A 51 -3.07 11.45 -6.24
CA ILE A 51 -2.22 11.63 -7.41
C ILE A 51 -0.89 10.94 -7.12
N PRO A 52 -0.69 9.69 -7.58
CA PRO A 52 0.57 9.00 -7.41
C PRO A 52 1.70 9.78 -8.09
N MET A 53 2.73 10.16 -7.32
CA MET A 53 3.88 10.89 -7.85
C MET A 53 5.05 9.96 -8.19
N PHE A 54 5.33 8.98 -7.33
CA PHE A 54 6.48 8.08 -7.47
C PHE A 54 6.21 6.73 -6.81
N HIS A 55 6.91 5.70 -7.29
CA HIS A 55 7.02 4.44 -6.58
C HIS A 55 8.07 4.60 -5.47
N MET A 56 7.71 4.21 -4.24
CA MET A 56 8.65 4.28 -3.12
C MET A 56 9.79 3.27 -3.32
N ILE A 57 11.02 3.76 -3.22
CA ILE A 57 12.24 2.94 -3.13
C ILE A 57 12.89 3.29 -1.80
N GLY A 58 12.99 2.31 -0.90
CA GLY A 58 13.72 2.53 0.34
C GLY A 58 15.21 2.28 0.17
N TYR A 59 16.00 3.22 0.68
CA TYR A 59 17.44 3.12 0.75
C TYR A 59 17.84 3.01 2.22
N THR A 60 18.64 2.00 2.55
CA THR A 60 19.12 1.79 3.91
C THR A 60 20.64 1.75 3.91
N ARG A 61 21.25 2.66 4.67
CA ARG A 61 22.70 2.66 4.86
C ARG A 61 23.07 1.70 5.99
N VAL A 62 23.99 0.77 5.72
CA VAL A 62 24.52 -0.16 6.72
C VAL A 62 25.89 0.30 7.20
N GLY A 63 26.08 0.35 8.51
CA GLY A 63 27.38 0.67 9.11
C GLY A 63 28.41 -0.43 8.83
N THR A 64 29.68 -0.05 8.65
CA THR A 64 30.75 -0.99 8.29
C THR A 64 31.00 -2.08 9.34
N ARG A 65 30.63 -1.81 10.60
CA ARG A 65 30.72 -2.74 11.74
C ARG A 65 29.59 -3.77 11.80
N LEU A 66 28.55 -3.63 10.99
CA LEU A 66 27.38 -4.51 11.05
C LEU A 66 27.49 -5.63 10.03
N GLU A 67 27.24 -6.87 10.47
CA GLU A 67 27.04 -8.03 9.62
C GLU A 67 25.55 -8.18 9.32
N TRP A 68 25.06 -7.37 8.38
CA TRP A 68 23.67 -7.39 7.96
C TRP A 68 23.53 -6.74 6.58
N LYS A 69 22.51 -7.16 5.82
CA LYS A 69 22.15 -6.55 4.53
C LYS A 69 20.63 -6.32 4.47
N PRO A 70 20.18 -5.20 3.88
CA PRO A 70 18.77 -4.98 3.60
C PRO A 70 18.22 -6.05 2.67
N ASP A 71 16.94 -6.30 2.78
CA ASP A 71 16.15 -7.13 1.89
C ASP A 71 14.81 -6.44 1.55
N ILE A 72 13.89 -7.17 0.92
CA ILE A 72 12.59 -6.63 0.51
C ILE A 72 11.72 -6.18 1.70
N THR A 73 11.91 -6.73 2.90
CA THR A 73 11.10 -6.37 4.08
C THR A 73 11.61 -5.11 4.76
N THR A 74 12.85 -4.69 4.46
CA THR A 74 13.52 -3.55 5.10
C THR A 74 12.76 -2.22 4.92
N ASN A 75 11.92 -2.09 3.90
CA ASN A 75 11.07 -0.91 3.70
C ASN A 75 9.95 -0.78 4.73
N SER A 76 9.58 -1.87 5.40
CA SER A 76 8.49 -1.93 6.37
C SER A 76 8.98 -2.15 7.80
N GLU A 77 10.11 -2.85 7.97
CA GLU A 77 10.64 -3.24 9.27
C GLU A 77 12.15 -3.44 9.27
N ILE A 78 12.80 -3.29 10.43
CA ILE A 78 14.22 -3.63 10.61
C ILE A 78 14.31 -4.82 11.57
N PRO A 79 14.73 -6.02 11.11
CA PRO A 79 14.74 -7.22 11.94
C PRO A 79 15.96 -7.24 12.88
N LEU A 80 15.86 -6.55 14.02
CA LEU A 80 16.97 -6.37 14.98
C LEU A 80 17.63 -7.69 15.41
N ALA A 81 16.85 -8.75 15.59
CA ALA A 81 17.35 -10.07 15.96
C ALA A 81 18.29 -10.70 14.92
N ASN A 82 18.26 -10.21 13.68
CA ASN A 82 19.08 -10.70 12.57
C ASN A 82 20.30 -9.79 12.30
N ILE A 83 20.57 -8.80 13.16
CA ILE A 83 21.68 -7.87 13.01
C ILE A 83 22.79 -8.23 14.02
N ALA A 84 23.99 -8.50 13.51
CA ALA A 84 25.18 -8.74 14.34
C ALA A 84 26.25 -7.66 14.14
N ILE A 85 27.17 -7.57 15.10
CA ILE A 85 28.41 -6.80 14.97
C ILE A 85 29.48 -7.76 14.45
N LYS A 86 30.24 -7.33 13.44
CA LYS A 86 31.40 -8.08 12.94
C LYS A 86 32.48 -8.20 14.01
N ASP A 87 33.17 -9.33 14.02
CA ASP A 87 34.38 -9.55 14.81
C ASP A 87 35.50 -8.54 14.46
#